data_AF-A0A521NT70-F1
#
_entry.id   AF-A0A521NT70-F1
#
_cell.length_a   1.000
_cell.length_b   1.000
_cell.length_c   1.000
_cell.angle_alpha   90.00
_cell.angle_beta   90.00
_cell.angle_gamma   90.00
#
_symmetry.space_group_name_H-M   'P 1'
#
loop_
_entity.id
_entity.type
_entity.pdbx_description
1 polymer ?
#
loop_
_entity_poly.entity_id
_entity_poly.type
_entity_poly.pdbx_seq_one_letter_code
_entity_poly.pdbx_strand_id
1 'polypeptide(L)'
;MISTTPLHGLLALADERHLGRAAQASRMSPAELAQALQALEAEYGHALLRTSAPPAERGQRFEGFTPQGERVLAWARGFLAQSEALRHELQASRTEAALAPLLERRSVSPKRLRPPAPTAEHIDAMLQAALRAPDHGGLHPWRVIEFREAQRAALADRFEAEKLHRDPLASASDRRRAREHATRPPALLAFVVVPRARSKVPAREQWLAAGAALGNLLNAAHQLGFGAIVLSGERCFDPVLASELGVRPEEFLAGFVSLGSVAEAPPARDHALPGEVWSAWAPPREQLLPHAGDAGRSSP
;
A
#
# COMPACT_ATOMS: atom_id res chain seq x y z
N MET A 1 -21.80 -12.29 -21.57
CA MET A 1 -22.16 -11.00 -20.95
C MET A 1 -23.06 -10.27 -21.93
N ILE A 2 -24.25 -9.84 -21.51
CA ILE A 2 -25.11 -8.98 -22.34
C ILE A 2 -24.33 -7.68 -22.59
N SER A 3 -24.16 -7.28 -23.85
CA SER A 3 -23.45 -6.06 -24.21
C SER A 3 -24.21 -4.85 -23.64
N THR A 4 -23.60 -4.09 -22.74
CA THR A 4 -24.20 -2.87 -22.18
C THR A 4 -24.05 -1.65 -23.08
N THR A 5 -23.28 -1.79 -24.16
CA THR A 5 -22.96 -0.71 -25.11
C THR A 5 -24.21 -0.04 -25.70
N PRO A 6 -25.25 -0.79 -26.14
CA PRO A 6 -26.48 -0.18 -26.67
C PRO A 6 -27.25 0.66 -25.63
N LEU A 7 -27.22 0.26 -24.35
CA LEU A 7 -27.87 1.00 -23.26
C LEU A 7 -27.15 2.31 -22.92
N HIS A 8 -25.80 2.32 -22.97
CA HIS A 8 -25.03 3.57 -22.83
C HIS A 8 -25.30 4.51 -24.01
N GLY A 9 -25.45 3.96 -25.22
CA GLY A 9 -25.84 4.72 -26.41
C GLY A 9 -27.22 5.38 -26.27
N LEU A 10 -28.19 4.64 -25.71
CA LEU A 10 -29.55 5.13 -25.45
C LEU A 10 -29.57 6.24 -24.38
N LEU A 11 -28.77 6.11 -23.32
CA LEU A 11 -28.60 7.17 -22.31
C LEU A 11 -27.95 8.42 -22.90
N ALA A 12 -26.85 8.26 -23.62
CA ALA A 12 -26.15 9.38 -24.24
C ALA A 12 -27.05 10.10 -25.25
N LEU A 13 -27.90 9.37 -25.98
CA LEU A 13 -28.89 9.96 -26.88
C LEU A 13 -29.97 10.74 -26.12
N ALA A 14 -30.37 10.28 -24.93
CA ALA A 14 -31.31 11.01 -24.09
C ALA A 14 -30.73 12.33 -23.58
N ASP A 15 -29.45 12.33 -23.19
CA ASP A 15 -28.79 13.50 -22.63
C ASP A 15 -28.39 14.51 -23.74
N GLU A 16 -27.84 14.03 -24.85
CA GLU A 16 -27.33 14.87 -25.95
C GLU A 16 -28.39 15.31 -26.96
N ARG A 17 -29.50 14.55 -27.04
CA ARG A 17 -30.59 14.71 -28.02
C ARG A 17 -30.11 14.79 -29.49
N HIS A 18 -28.91 14.28 -29.76
CA HIS A 18 -28.27 14.33 -31.06
C HIS A 18 -27.38 13.10 -31.27
N LEU A 19 -27.70 12.28 -32.28
CA LEU A 19 -27.03 10.98 -32.55
C LEU A 19 -25.51 11.10 -32.66
N GLY A 20 -24.99 12.12 -33.33
CA GLY A 20 -23.54 12.30 -33.47
C GLY A 20 -22.82 12.62 -32.16
N ARG A 21 -23.45 13.41 -31.26
CA ARG A 21 -22.85 13.76 -29.96
C ARG A 21 -22.99 12.60 -28.98
N ALA A 22 -24.14 11.91 -29.02
CA ALA A 22 -24.37 10.70 -28.26
C ALA A 22 -23.35 9.60 -28.60
N ALA A 23 -23.05 9.41 -29.89
CA ALA A 23 -22.05 8.45 -30.34
C ALA A 23 -20.67 8.78 -29.75
N GLN A 24 -20.26 10.05 -29.80
CA GLN A 24 -19.01 10.51 -29.20
C GLN A 24 -18.97 10.26 -27.68
N ALA A 25 -20.04 10.59 -26.95
CA ALA A 25 -20.15 10.38 -25.50
C ALA A 25 -20.10 8.88 -25.12
N SER A 26 -20.68 8.00 -25.94
CA SER A 26 -20.65 6.54 -25.76
C SER A 26 -19.41 5.87 -26.35
N ARG A 27 -18.45 6.62 -26.91
CA ARG A 27 -17.24 6.12 -27.59
C ARG A 27 -17.55 5.17 -28.77
N MET A 28 -18.57 5.51 -29.55
CA MET A 28 -18.99 4.81 -30.76
C MET A 28 -18.93 5.77 -31.96
N SER A 29 -18.84 5.24 -33.18
CA SER A 29 -19.17 6.01 -34.38
C SER A 29 -20.69 6.19 -34.50
N PRO A 30 -21.17 7.23 -35.22
CA PRO A 30 -22.61 7.44 -35.43
C PRO A 30 -23.30 6.23 -36.09
N ALA A 31 -22.60 5.51 -36.98
CA ALA A 31 -23.13 4.32 -37.63
C ALA A 31 -23.27 3.13 -36.67
N GLU A 32 -22.27 2.90 -35.81
CA GLU A 32 -22.32 1.85 -34.78
C GLU A 32 -23.43 2.12 -33.76
N LEU A 33 -23.60 3.38 -33.34
CA LEU A 33 -24.69 3.75 -32.42
C LEU A 33 -26.07 3.51 -33.07
N ALA A 34 -26.26 3.94 -34.32
CA ALA A 34 -27.51 3.71 -35.04
C ALA A 34 -27.82 2.21 -35.20
N GLN A 35 -26.81 1.41 -35.55
CA GLN A 35 -26.95 -0.04 -35.69
C GLN A 35 -27.28 -0.72 -34.34
N ALA A 36 -26.65 -0.27 -33.24
CA ALA A 36 -26.93 -0.78 -31.91
C ALA A 36 -28.35 -0.46 -31.43
N LEU A 37 -28.87 0.74 -31.75
CA LEU A 37 -30.24 1.14 -31.43
C LEU A 37 -31.26 0.38 -32.27
N GLN A 38 -31.01 0.19 -33.57
CA GLN A 38 -31.87 -0.65 -34.43
C GLN A 38 -31.90 -2.11 -33.97
N ALA A 39 -30.76 -2.64 -33.53
CA ALA A 39 -30.69 -3.99 -32.99
C ALA A 39 -31.54 -4.13 -31.71
N LEU A 40 -31.52 -3.14 -30.81
CA LEU A 40 -32.39 -3.10 -29.62
C LEU A 40 -33.88 -3.05 -30.00
N GLU A 41 -34.26 -2.22 -30.98
CA GLU A 41 -35.65 -2.13 -31.45
C GLU A 41 -36.14 -3.45 -32.05
N ALA A 42 -35.28 -4.11 -32.84
CA ALA A 42 -35.58 -5.41 -33.43
C ALA A 42 -35.68 -6.53 -32.37
N GLU A 43 -34.80 -6.51 -31.37
CA GLU A 43 -34.80 -7.47 -30.25
C GLU A 43 -36.06 -7.33 -29.38
N TYR A 44 -36.46 -6.09 -29.07
CA TYR A 44 -37.63 -5.81 -28.23
C TYR A 44 -38.96 -5.80 -29.00
N GLY A 45 -38.93 -5.88 -30.33
CA GLY A 45 -40.11 -5.85 -31.19
C GLY A 45 -40.87 -4.52 -31.15
N HIS A 46 -40.23 -3.44 -30.71
CA HIS A 46 -40.84 -2.12 -30.51
C HIS A 46 -39.88 -1.01 -30.94
N ALA A 47 -40.42 -0.01 -31.65
CA ALA A 47 -39.69 1.23 -31.89
C ALA A 47 -39.46 1.95 -30.55
N LEU A 48 -38.21 2.31 -30.26
CA LEU A 48 -37.77 3.03 -29.07
C LEU A 48 -37.61 4.52 -29.36
N LEU A 49 -37.28 4.88 -30.61
CA LEU A 49 -37.05 6.27 -31.04
C LEU A 49 -38.22 6.78 -31.89
N ARG A 50 -38.56 8.06 -31.72
CA ARG A 50 -39.37 8.82 -32.68
C ARG A 50 -38.44 9.54 -33.64
N THR A 51 -38.61 9.28 -34.94
CA THR A 51 -37.81 9.90 -35.99
C THR A 51 -38.71 10.55 -37.04
N SER A 52 -38.18 11.59 -37.69
CA SER A 52 -38.91 12.42 -38.66
C SER A 52 -39.26 11.72 -39.98
N ALA A 53 -38.78 10.50 -40.23
CA ALA A 53 -39.03 9.72 -41.46
C ALA A 53 -38.78 8.21 -41.25
N PRO A 54 -39.45 7.31 -42.02
CA PRO A 54 -39.24 5.86 -41.94
C PRO A 54 -37.78 5.43 -42.25
N PRO A 55 -37.38 4.18 -41.91
CA PRO A 55 -35.97 3.72 -41.90
C PRO A 55 -35.17 3.89 -43.21
N ALA A 56 -35.83 4.13 -44.33
CA ALA A 56 -35.25 4.14 -45.68
C ALA A 56 -34.89 5.54 -46.24
N GLU A 57 -35.18 6.65 -45.55
CA GLU A 57 -34.99 8.01 -46.09
C GLU A 57 -33.84 8.79 -45.44
N ARG A 58 -33.08 9.55 -46.26
CA ARG A 58 -32.01 10.45 -45.77
C ARG A 58 -32.62 11.68 -45.11
N GLY A 59 -32.19 12.00 -43.89
CA GLY A 59 -32.63 13.20 -43.16
C GLY A 59 -33.26 12.93 -41.78
N GLN A 60 -33.20 11.70 -41.27
CA GLN A 60 -33.72 11.34 -39.94
C GLN A 60 -33.18 12.26 -38.83
N ARG A 61 -34.09 12.98 -38.19
CA ARG A 61 -33.83 13.69 -36.93
C ARG A 61 -34.46 12.91 -35.78
N PHE A 62 -33.73 12.82 -34.68
CA PHE A 62 -34.25 12.30 -33.41
C PHE A 62 -35.22 13.32 -32.81
N GLU A 63 -36.48 12.91 -32.60
CA GLU A 63 -37.56 13.77 -32.09
C GLU A 63 -37.96 13.41 -30.63
N GLY A 64 -37.33 12.38 -30.06
CA GLY A 64 -37.57 11.90 -28.70
C GLY A 64 -37.80 10.39 -28.65
N PHE A 65 -38.13 9.87 -27.47
CA PHE A 65 -38.42 8.45 -27.28
C PHE A 65 -39.92 8.15 -27.42
N THR A 66 -40.26 6.94 -27.83
CA THR A 66 -41.62 6.39 -27.73
C THR A 66 -41.95 6.09 -26.25
N PRO A 67 -43.22 5.84 -25.87
CA PRO A 67 -43.55 5.39 -24.51
C PRO A 67 -42.79 4.12 -24.10
N GLN A 68 -42.55 3.21 -25.06
CA GLN A 68 -41.71 2.02 -24.86
C GLN A 68 -40.25 2.42 -24.68
N GLY A 69 -39.74 3.35 -25.50
CA GLY A 69 -38.40 3.92 -25.38
C GLY A 69 -38.14 4.57 -24.03
N GLU A 70 -39.08 5.34 -23.49
CA GLU A 70 -38.99 5.96 -22.16
C GLU A 70 -38.92 4.90 -21.05
N ARG A 71 -39.68 3.81 -21.17
CA ARG A 71 -39.62 2.68 -20.22
C ARG A 71 -38.27 1.96 -20.28
N VAL A 72 -37.76 1.71 -21.49
CA VAL A 72 -36.43 1.10 -21.70
C VAL A 72 -35.33 2.03 -21.18
N LEU A 73 -35.45 3.34 -21.39
CA LEU A 73 -34.50 4.34 -20.88
C LEU A 73 -34.47 4.37 -19.35
N ALA A 74 -35.64 4.36 -18.70
CA ALA A 74 -35.73 4.31 -17.24
C ALA A 74 -35.09 3.02 -16.68
N TRP A 75 -35.35 1.89 -17.32
CA TRP A 75 -34.72 0.62 -16.94
C TRP A 75 -33.21 0.63 -17.18
N ALA A 76 -32.76 1.16 -18.32
CA ALA A 76 -31.34 1.31 -18.67
C ALA A 76 -30.59 2.19 -17.65
N ARG A 77 -31.18 3.32 -17.23
CA ARG A 77 -30.64 4.17 -16.16
C ARG A 77 -30.43 3.37 -14.87
N GLY A 78 -31.46 2.66 -14.42
CA GLY A 78 -31.40 1.86 -13.19
C GLY A 78 -30.40 0.70 -13.27
N PHE A 79 -30.41 -0.04 -14.37
CA PHE A 79 -29.53 -1.18 -14.59
C PHE A 79 -28.05 -0.76 -14.67
N LEU A 80 -27.73 0.31 -15.41
CA LEU A 80 -26.36 0.79 -15.52
C LEU A 80 -25.85 1.35 -14.19
N ALA A 81 -26.68 2.09 -13.44
CA ALA A 81 -26.34 2.54 -12.10
C ALA A 81 -26.08 1.37 -11.13
N GLN A 82 -26.92 0.33 -11.15
CA GLN A 82 -26.70 -0.88 -10.34
C GLN A 82 -25.44 -1.63 -10.76
N SER A 83 -25.16 -1.71 -12.07
CA SER A 83 -23.93 -2.33 -12.59
C SER A 83 -22.67 -1.58 -12.17
N GLU A 84 -22.70 -0.25 -12.21
CA GLU A 84 -21.59 0.60 -11.72
C GLU A 84 -21.40 0.44 -10.21
N ALA A 85 -22.48 0.47 -9.42
CA ALA A 85 -22.42 0.25 -7.99
C ALA A 85 -21.76 -1.09 -7.63
N LEU A 86 -22.17 -2.18 -8.30
CA LEU A 86 -21.56 -3.50 -8.13
C LEU A 86 -20.07 -3.50 -8.49
N ARG A 87 -19.67 -2.82 -9.58
CA ARG A 87 -18.24 -2.71 -9.93
C ARG A 87 -17.45 -1.95 -8.87
N HIS A 88 -18.00 -0.86 -8.34
CA HIS A 88 -17.37 -0.09 -7.25
C HIS A 88 -17.21 -0.93 -5.98
N GLU A 89 -18.24 -1.69 -5.60
CA GLU A 89 -18.19 -2.60 -4.44
C GLU A 89 -17.11 -3.68 -4.61
N LEU A 90 -17.06 -4.33 -5.78
CA LEU A 90 -16.03 -5.32 -6.09
C LEU A 90 -14.62 -4.71 -6.12
N GLN A 91 -14.46 -3.48 -6.60
CA GLN A 91 -13.18 -2.78 -6.60
C GLN A 91 -12.74 -2.36 -5.19
N ALA A 92 -13.68 -1.91 -4.35
CA ALA A 92 -13.42 -1.60 -2.95
C ALA A 92 -12.95 -2.86 -2.19
N SER A 93 -13.66 -3.99 -2.36
CA SER A 93 -13.28 -5.28 -1.77
C SER A 93 -11.88 -5.74 -2.22
N ARG A 94 -11.54 -5.56 -3.51
CA ARG A 94 -10.18 -5.85 -4.01
C ARG A 94 -9.12 -4.95 -3.41
N THR A 95 -9.41 -3.67 -3.22
CA THR A 95 -8.47 -2.72 -2.62
C THR A 95 -8.23 -3.05 -1.15
N GLU A 96 -9.29 -3.38 -0.43
CA GLU A 96 -9.21 -3.85 0.96
C GLU A 96 -8.36 -5.12 1.05
N ALA A 97 -8.62 -6.12 0.20
CA ALA A 97 -7.82 -7.34 0.15
C ALA A 97 -6.34 -7.09 -0.19
N ALA A 98 -6.03 -6.10 -1.04
CA ALA A 98 -4.65 -5.76 -1.40
C ALA A 98 -3.89 -5.05 -0.27
N LEU A 99 -4.58 -4.22 0.52
CA LEU A 99 -3.99 -3.49 1.65
C LEU A 99 -4.03 -4.28 2.96
N ALA A 100 -4.92 -5.27 3.08
CA ALA A 100 -5.11 -6.06 4.29
C ALA A 100 -3.79 -6.59 4.88
N PRO A 101 -2.86 -7.19 4.11
CA PRO A 101 -1.60 -7.66 4.68
C PRO A 101 -0.74 -6.56 5.32
N LEU A 102 -0.83 -5.32 4.84
CA LEU A 102 -0.12 -4.18 5.43
C LEU A 102 -0.84 -3.65 6.67
N LEU A 103 -2.16 -3.55 6.61
CA LEU A 103 -3.02 -3.04 7.68
C LEU A 103 -3.12 -4.02 8.87
N GLU A 104 -3.01 -5.32 8.61
CA GLU A 104 -3.08 -6.39 9.61
C GLU A 104 -1.72 -6.75 10.18
N ARG A 105 -0.61 -6.35 9.55
CA ARG A 105 0.74 -6.66 10.03
C ARG A 105 0.94 -6.19 11.47
N ARG A 106 1.35 -7.10 12.34
CA ARG A 106 1.68 -6.83 13.75
C ARG A 106 3.06 -7.35 14.08
N SER A 107 3.69 -6.70 15.07
CA SER A 107 4.94 -7.21 15.63
C SER A 107 4.60 -8.27 16.67
N VAL A 108 5.09 -9.49 16.50
CA VAL A 108 4.82 -10.63 17.38
C VAL A 108 6.00 -10.85 18.31
N SER A 109 5.81 -10.64 19.61
CA SER A 109 6.91 -10.76 20.58
C SER A 109 7.46 -12.19 20.60
N PRO A 110 8.75 -12.41 20.95
CA PRO A 110 9.35 -13.74 20.97
C PRO A 110 8.64 -14.74 21.91
N LYS A 111 7.94 -14.25 22.95
CA LYS A 111 7.17 -15.08 23.88
C LYS A 111 5.93 -15.74 23.24
N ARG A 112 5.47 -15.21 22.10
CA ARG A 112 4.30 -15.66 21.33
C ARG A 112 4.71 -16.46 20.09
N LEU A 113 6.00 -16.73 19.92
CA LEU A 113 6.55 -17.51 18.82
C LEU A 113 6.82 -18.93 19.28
N ARG A 114 6.62 -19.89 18.37
CA ARG A 114 6.94 -21.30 18.56
C ARG A 114 7.50 -21.90 17.26
N PRO A 115 8.17 -23.05 17.31
CA PRO A 115 8.48 -23.81 16.10
C PRO A 115 7.22 -24.13 15.27
N PRO A 116 7.34 -24.29 13.94
CA PRO A 116 8.58 -24.22 13.16
C PRO A 116 9.13 -22.79 12.97
N ALA A 117 10.42 -22.73 12.72
CA ALA A 117 11.07 -21.52 12.19
C ALA A 117 10.83 -21.41 10.68
N PRO A 118 10.96 -20.21 10.07
CA PRO A 118 11.10 -20.08 8.63
C PRO A 118 12.23 -20.96 8.10
N THR A 119 12.05 -21.51 6.90
CA THR A 119 13.10 -22.26 6.19
C THR A 119 14.05 -21.30 5.48
N ALA A 120 15.14 -21.82 4.90
CA ALA A 120 16.06 -21.00 4.11
C ALA A 120 15.36 -20.33 2.93
N GLU A 121 14.44 -21.03 2.25
CA GLU A 121 13.66 -20.48 1.13
C GLU A 121 12.72 -19.36 1.60
N HIS A 122 12.11 -19.52 2.78
CA HIS A 122 11.30 -18.46 3.36
C HIS A 122 12.14 -17.23 3.70
N ILE A 123 13.33 -17.42 4.29
CA ILE A 123 14.25 -16.31 4.60
C ILE A 123 14.71 -15.62 3.30
N ASP A 124 15.05 -16.38 2.26
CA ASP A 124 15.40 -15.81 0.95
C ASP A 124 14.25 -14.98 0.38
N ALA A 125 13.02 -15.49 0.38
CA ALA A 125 11.85 -14.73 -0.08
C ALA A 125 11.65 -13.42 0.71
N MET A 126 11.87 -13.44 2.03
CA MET A 126 11.83 -12.23 2.86
C MET A 126 12.93 -11.23 2.48
N LEU A 127 14.14 -11.70 2.16
CA LEU A 127 15.24 -10.85 1.70
C LEU A 127 15.00 -10.31 0.30
N GLN A 128 14.44 -11.10 -0.63
CA GLN A 128 14.02 -10.63 -1.96
C GLN A 128 12.99 -9.51 -1.84
N ALA A 129 12.02 -9.62 -0.92
CA ALA A 129 11.09 -8.54 -0.62
C ALA A 129 11.80 -7.30 -0.03
N ALA A 130 12.77 -7.50 0.86
CA ALA A 130 13.57 -6.41 1.42
C ALA A 130 14.37 -5.64 0.35
N LEU A 131 14.89 -6.33 -0.67
CA LEU A 131 15.57 -5.73 -1.83
C LEU A 131 14.64 -4.85 -2.68
N ARG A 132 13.31 -4.91 -2.50
CA ARG A 132 12.35 -4.03 -3.19
C ARG A 132 12.17 -2.67 -2.50
N ALA A 133 12.92 -2.40 -1.43
CA ALA A 133 12.90 -1.10 -0.77
C ALA A 133 13.28 0.03 -1.76
N PRO A 134 12.68 1.22 -1.63
CA PRO A 134 13.17 2.39 -2.34
C PRO A 134 14.61 2.69 -1.90
N ASP A 135 15.54 2.66 -2.86
CA ASP A 135 16.97 2.82 -2.61
C ASP A 135 17.58 3.71 -3.69
N HIS A 136 17.85 4.96 -3.30
CA HIS A 136 18.48 5.93 -4.20
C HIS A 136 19.88 5.43 -4.55
N GLY A 137 20.10 5.13 -5.83
CA GLY A 137 21.37 4.63 -6.32
C GLY A 137 21.58 3.12 -6.12
N GLY A 138 20.58 2.38 -5.62
CA GLY A 138 20.65 0.91 -5.49
C GLY A 138 21.84 0.41 -4.67
N LEU A 139 22.15 1.11 -3.57
CA LEU A 139 23.37 0.92 -2.78
C LEU A 139 23.31 -0.30 -1.86
N HIS A 140 22.11 -0.76 -1.54
CA HIS A 140 21.79 -1.76 -0.54
C HIS A 140 22.57 -1.46 0.76
N PRO A 141 22.28 -0.33 1.44
CA PRO A 141 23.03 0.14 2.59
C PRO A 141 22.66 -0.63 3.87
N TRP A 142 22.46 -1.94 3.75
CA TRP A 142 22.05 -2.84 4.82
C TRP A 142 22.47 -4.28 4.49
N ARG A 143 22.54 -5.12 5.52
CA ARG A 143 22.73 -6.57 5.40
C ARG A 143 22.10 -7.28 6.60
N VAL A 144 21.95 -8.59 6.49
CA VAL A 144 21.51 -9.44 7.60
C VAL A 144 22.59 -10.43 8.00
N ILE A 145 22.56 -10.86 9.26
CA ILE A 145 23.34 -11.98 9.77
C ILE A 145 22.35 -13.01 10.30
N GLU A 146 22.37 -14.21 9.76
CA GLU A 146 21.57 -15.32 10.27
C GLU A 146 22.29 -16.01 11.43
N PHE A 147 21.57 -16.26 12.54
CA PHE A 147 22.06 -17.09 13.63
C PHE A 147 21.37 -18.45 13.58
N ARG A 148 22.10 -19.46 13.09
CA ARG A 148 21.59 -20.84 12.99
C ARG A 148 21.53 -21.50 14.35
N GLU A 149 20.70 -22.54 14.48
CA GLU A 149 20.43 -23.23 15.75
C GLU A 149 21.72 -23.62 16.50
N ALA A 150 22.70 -24.22 15.82
CA ALA A 150 23.97 -24.62 16.40
C ALA A 150 24.81 -23.46 17.00
N GLN A 151 24.54 -22.21 16.59
CA GLN A 151 25.25 -21.03 17.05
C GLN A 151 24.53 -20.31 18.20
N ARG A 152 23.26 -20.64 18.48
CA ARG A 152 22.41 -19.88 19.43
C ARG A 152 22.91 -19.95 20.87
N ALA A 153 23.50 -21.08 21.28
CA ALA A 153 24.10 -21.22 22.60
C ALA A 153 25.33 -20.31 22.77
N ALA A 154 26.23 -20.31 21.78
CA ALA A 154 27.38 -19.42 21.78
C ALA A 154 26.95 -17.95 21.77
N LEU A 155 25.94 -17.58 20.96
CA LEU A 155 25.37 -16.23 20.94
C LEU A 155 24.80 -15.82 22.31
N ALA A 156 24.14 -16.75 23.01
CA ALA A 156 23.61 -16.50 24.34
C ALA A 156 24.71 -16.13 25.35
N ASP A 157 25.88 -16.76 25.25
CA ASP A 157 27.03 -16.43 26.08
C ASP A 157 27.53 -14.99 25.82
N ARG A 158 27.53 -14.53 24.57
CA ARG A 158 27.91 -13.14 24.21
C ARG A 158 26.89 -12.14 24.74
N PHE A 159 25.60 -12.44 24.66
CA PHE A 159 24.55 -11.57 25.21
C PHE A 159 24.63 -11.48 26.73
N GLU A 160 25.01 -12.56 27.41
CA GLU A 160 25.26 -12.51 28.85
C GLU A 160 26.51 -11.70 29.18
N ALA A 161 27.60 -11.84 28.41
CA ALA A 161 28.81 -11.05 28.58
C ALA A 161 28.55 -9.55 28.36
N GLU A 162 27.83 -9.16 27.32
CA GLU A 162 27.38 -7.77 27.11
C GLU A 162 26.60 -7.25 28.31
N LYS A 163 25.64 -8.04 28.82
CA LYS A 163 24.85 -7.63 29.98
C LYS A 163 25.73 -7.36 31.21
N LEU A 164 26.78 -8.16 31.41
CA LEU A 164 27.74 -7.98 32.51
C LEU A 164 28.70 -6.80 32.27
N HIS A 165 29.11 -6.53 31.03
CA HIS A 165 29.91 -5.34 30.71
C HIS A 165 29.14 -4.06 31.04
N ARG A 166 27.87 -4.00 30.66
CA ARG A 166 27.01 -2.83 30.92
C ARG A 166 26.57 -2.71 32.37
N ASP A 167 26.36 -3.84 33.04
CA ASP A 167 25.89 -3.92 34.42
C ASP A 167 26.61 -5.06 35.15
N PRO A 168 27.79 -4.80 35.75
CA PRO A 168 28.58 -5.81 36.45
C PRO A 168 27.86 -6.46 37.64
N LEU A 169 26.80 -5.84 38.15
CA LEU A 169 26.00 -6.33 39.27
C LEU A 169 24.71 -7.03 38.82
N ALA A 170 24.55 -7.29 37.52
CA ALA A 170 23.38 -7.95 36.96
C ALA A 170 23.07 -9.27 37.68
N SER A 171 21.82 -9.43 38.11
CA SER A 171 21.39 -10.63 38.83
C SER A 171 21.44 -11.87 37.92
N ALA A 172 21.41 -13.07 38.52
CA ALA A 172 21.27 -14.31 37.77
C ALA A 172 20.00 -14.33 36.88
N SER A 173 18.94 -13.66 37.30
CA SER A 173 17.71 -13.51 36.51
C SER A 173 17.91 -12.60 35.29
N ASP A 174 18.64 -11.50 35.45
CA ASP A 174 18.97 -10.59 34.35
C ASP A 174 19.84 -11.26 33.30
N ARG A 175 20.86 -12.00 33.75
CA ARG A 175 21.74 -12.79 32.91
C ARG A 175 20.96 -13.86 32.13
N ARG A 176 20.08 -14.61 32.81
CA ARG A 176 19.19 -15.58 32.14
C ARG A 176 18.30 -14.91 31.08
N ARG A 177 17.70 -13.76 31.39
CA ARG A 177 16.89 -13.01 30.42
C ARG A 177 17.72 -12.56 29.22
N ALA A 178 18.97 -12.13 29.43
CA ALA A 178 19.89 -11.79 28.33
C ALA A 178 20.13 -13.00 27.41
N ARG A 179 20.46 -14.17 27.98
CA ARG A 179 20.60 -15.43 27.23
C ARG A 179 19.33 -15.81 26.46
N GLU A 180 18.16 -15.63 27.08
CA GLU A 180 16.85 -15.95 26.47
C GLU A 180 16.59 -15.15 25.18
N HIS A 181 17.13 -13.93 25.03
CA HIS A 181 17.02 -13.19 23.77
C HIS A 181 17.67 -13.92 22.59
N ALA A 182 18.76 -14.65 22.85
CA ALA A 182 19.46 -15.43 21.84
C ALA A 182 18.83 -16.81 21.63
N THR A 183 17.94 -17.32 22.48
CA THR A 183 17.52 -18.75 22.42
C THR A 183 16.01 -18.93 22.33
N ARG A 184 15.21 -17.98 22.81
CA ARG A 184 13.74 -18.08 22.80
C ARG A 184 13.13 -18.10 21.38
N PRO A 185 13.48 -17.19 20.45
CA PRO A 185 12.81 -17.17 19.16
C PRO A 185 13.30 -18.33 18.27
N PRO A 186 12.39 -19.04 17.57
CA PRO A 186 12.75 -20.15 16.68
C PRO A 186 13.82 -19.79 15.65
N ALA A 187 13.75 -18.62 15.03
CA ALA A 187 14.79 -18.05 14.20
C ALA A 187 15.18 -16.64 14.66
N LEU A 188 16.43 -16.28 14.45
CA LEU A 188 16.99 -14.99 14.84
C LEU A 188 17.94 -14.48 13.77
N LEU A 189 17.72 -13.24 13.35
CA LEU A 189 18.63 -12.49 12.47
C LEU A 189 19.13 -11.24 13.20
N ALA A 190 20.31 -10.75 12.85
CA ALA A 190 20.68 -9.35 13.08
C ALA A 190 20.46 -8.55 11.80
N PHE A 191 19.88 -7.36 11.91
CA PHE A 191 19.78 -6.40 10.81
C PHE A 191 20.83 -5.31 11.03
N VAL A 192 21.71 -5.13 10.05
CA VAL A 192 22.85 -4.22 10.12
C VAL A 192 22.70 -3.16 9.03
N VAL A 193 22.77 -1.89 9.39
CA VAL A 193 22.84 -0.77 8.44
C VAL A 193 24.30 -0.56 8.07
N VAL A 194 24.56 -0.44 6.77
CA VAL A 194 25.90 -0.38 6.18
C VAL A 194 25.99 0.84 5.26
N PRO A 195 26.03 2.08 5.80
CA PRO A 195 26.10 3.27 4.98
C PRO A 195 27.34 3.28 4.08
N ARG A 196 27.16 3.66 2.82
CA ARG A 196 28.23 3.82 1.83
C ARG A 196 28.78 5.24 1.90
N ALA A 197 29.80 5.46 2.73
CA ALA A 197 30.36 6.78 3.00
C ALA A 197 30.88 7.55 1.76
N ARG A 198 31.33 6.83 0.72
CA ARG A 198 31.84 7.44 -0.54
C ARG A 198 30.75 7.67 -1.59
N SER A 199 29.49 7.38 -1.27
CA SER A 199 28.37 7.60 -2.19
C SER A 199 28.00 9.08 -2.23
N LYS A 200 27.51 9.52 -3.40
CA LYS A 200 26.87 10.85 -3.55
C LYS A 200 25.49 10.91 -2.88
N VAL A 201 24.91 9.77 -2.54
CA VAL A 201 23.61 9.66 -1.91
C VAL A 201 23.73 10.02 -0.44
N PRO A 202 22.96 11.01 0.06
CA PRO A 202 23.02 11.45 1.45
C PRO A 202 22.78 10.30 2.44
N ALA A 203 23.52 10.30 3.55
CA ALA A 203 23.39 9.24 4.57
C ALA A 203 21.94 9.05 5.06
N ARG A 204 21.19 10.14 5.26
CA ARG A 204 19.78 10.09 5.67
C ARG A 204 18.90 9.26 4.72
N GLU A 205 19.15 9.33 3.42
CA GLU A 205 18.39 8.57 2.41
C GLU A 205 18.77 7.09 2.46
N GLN A 206 20.03 6.78 2.73
CA GLN A 206 20.49 5.40 2.92
C GLN A 206 19.87 4.76 4.18
N TRP A 207 19.74 5.52 5.27
CA TRP A 207 19.05 5.07 6.48
C TRP A 207 17.55 4.84 6.24
N LEU A 208 16.89 5.71 5.47
CA LEU A 208 15.49 5.52 5.06
C LEU A 208 15.34 4.25 4.19
N ALA A 209 16.26 4.01 3.25
CA ALA A 209 16.27 2.81 2.43
C ALA A 209 16.44 1.53 3.28
N ALA A 210 17.37 1.55 4.24
CA ALA A 210 17.56 0.43 5.17
C ALA A 210 16.33 0.19 6.06
N GLY A 211 15.70 1.25 6.57
CA GLY A 211 14.45 1.16 7.33
C GLY A 211 13.28 0.59 6.51
N ALA A 212 13.14 1.02 5.26
CA ALA A 212 12.14 0.49 4.33
C ALA A 212 12.41 -0.99 4.00
N ALA A 213 13.66 -1.40 3.83
CA ALA A 213 14.04 -2.80 3.63
C ALA A 213 13.69 -3.68 4.83
N LEU A 214 13.97 -3.21 6.04
CA LEU A 214 13.53 -3.89 7.26
C LEU A 214 12.00 -3.98 7.34
N GLY A 215 11.28 -2.91 6.97
CA GLY A 215 9.81 -2.93 6.89
C GLY A 215 9.28 -3.99 5.91
N ASN A 216 9.85 -4.05 4.70
CA ASN A 216 9.51 -5.05 3.70
C ASN A 216 9.79 -6.48 4.17
N LEU A 217 10.93 -6.72 4.83
CA LEU A 217 11.28 -8.01 5.43
C LEU A 217 10.20 -8.46 6.41
N LEU A 218 9.76 -7.57 7.30
CA LEU A 218 8.71 -7.87 8.30
C LEU A 218 7.34 -8.09 7.65
N ASN A 219 7.00 -7.33 6.59
CA ASN A 219 5.77 -7.52 5.83
C ASN A 219 5.77 -8.87 5.10
N ALA A 220 6.90 -9.27 4.51
CA ALA A 220 7.05 -10.56 3.86
C ALA A 220 6.94 -11.71 4.86
N ALA A 221 7.57 -11.59 6.03
CA ALA A 221 7.43 -12.57 7.10
C ALA A 221 5.95 -12.77 7.50
N HIS A 222 5.20 -11.68 7.67
CA HIS A 222 3.78 -11.72 7.97
C HIS A 222 2.96 -12.40 6.87
N GLN A 223 3.19 -12.05 5.59
CA GLN A 223 2.47 -12.65 4.46
C GLN A 223 2.80 -14.13 4.25
N LEU A 224 3.99 -14.57 4.64
CA LEU A 224 4.37 -15.98 4.68
C LEU A 224 3.81 -16.73 5.91
N GLY A 225 3.02 -16.07 6.75
CA GLY A 225 2.37 -16.65 7.92
C GLY A 225 3.23 -16.70 9.20
N PHE A 226 4.38 -16.01 9.21
CA PHE A 226 5.27 -15.96 10.37
C PHE A 226 5.04 -14.71 11.23
N GLY A 227 5.22 -14.88 12.54
CA GLY A 227 5.33 -13.77 13.46
C GLY A 227 6.77 -13.23 13.45
N ALA A 228 6.89 -11.90 13.42
CA ALA A 228 8.19 -11.23 13.43
C ALA A 228 8.18 -10.01 14.34
N ILE A 229 9.33 -9.69 14.92
CA ILE A 229 9.56 -8.42 15.61
C ILE A 229 11.04 -8.05 15.51
N VAL A 230 11.32 -6.76 15.27
CA VAL A 230 12.66 -6.22 15.50
C VAL A 230 12.73 -5.69 16.92
N LEU A 231 13.76 -6.11 17.65
CA LEU A 231 14.07 -5.60 18.98
C LEU A 231 15.41 -4.90 18.91
N SER A 232 15.37 -3.58 19.01
CA SER A 232 16.53 -2.76 19.35
C SER A 232 16.66 -2.65 20.87
N GLY A 233 17.81 -2.20 21.34
CA GLY A 233 18.10 -1.98 22.76
C GLY A 233 19.59 -1.79 22.99
N GLU A 234 19.98 -1.49 24.22
CA GLU A 234 21.37 -1.15 24.62
C GLU A 234 22.44 -2.05 23.99
N ARG A 235 22.22 -3.37 23.91
CA ARG A 235 23.16 -4.32 23.31
C ARG A 235 23.54 -4.00 21.86
N CYS A 236 22.64 -3.36 21.11
CA CYS A 236 22.88 -3.01 19.71
C CYS A 236 23.93 -1.90 19.57
N PHE A 237 24.19 -1.17 20.66
CA PHE A 237 25.18 -0.11 20.76
C PHE A 237 26.46 -0.56 21.47
N ASP A 238 26.54 -1.82 21.93
CA ASP A 238 27.75 -2.35 22.55
C ASP A 238 28.81 -2.67 21.47
N PRO A 239 29.96 -1.99 21.47
CA PRO A 239 30.96 -2.12 20.41
C PRO A 239 31.68 -3.47 20.45
N VAL A 240 31.77 -4.11 21.62
CA VAL A 240 32.41 -5.42 21.77
C VAL A 240 31.53 -6.49 21.12
N LEU A 241 30.25 -6.53 21.49
CA LEU A 241 29.27 -7.43 20.89
C LEU A 241 29.16 -7.19 19.39
N ALA A 242 29.07 -5.93 18.93
CA ALA A 242 29.04 -5.61 17.51
C ALA A 242 30.24 -6.22 16.76
N SER A 243 31.46 -6.02 17.28
CA SER A 243 32.69 -6.58 16.71
C SER A 243 32.68 -8.12 16.70
N GLU A 244 32.26 -8.76 17.80
CA GLU A 244 32.16 -10.22 17.90
C GLU A 244 31.15 -10.83 16.91
N LEU A 245 30.11 -10.08 16.56
CA LEU A 245 29.13 -10.46 15.53
C LEU A 245 29.61 -10.14 14.11
N GLY A 246 30.80 -9.57 13.95
CA GLY A 246 31.37 -9.20 12.66
C GLY A 246 30.74 -7.92 12.08
N VAL A 247 30.26 -7.02 12.93
CA VAL A 247 29.82 -5.67 12.54
C VAL A 247 31.03 -4.74 12.59
N ARG A 248 31.30 -4.05 11.48
CA ARG A 248 32.46 -3.15 11.35
C ARG A 248 32.20 -1.81 12.06
N PRO A 249 33.25 -1.03 12.40
CA PRO A 249 33.10 0.26 13.07
C PRO A 249 32.24 1.29 12.30
N GLU A 250 32.19 1.19 10.97
CA GLU A 250 31.36 2.02 10.09
C GLU A 250 29.94 1.47 9.85
N GLU A 251 29.62 0.31 10.43
CA GLU A 251 28.33 -0.36 10.34
C GLU A 251 27.55 -0.22 11.66
N PHE A 252 26.24 -0.36 11.57
CA PHE A 252 25.35 -0.15 12.71
C PHE A 252 24.43 -1.34 12.88
N LEU A 253 24.58 -2.06 13.99
CA LEU A 253 23.63 -3.10 14.39
C LEU A 253 22.31 -2.41 14.76
N ALA A 254 21.31 -2.43 13.87
CA ALA A 254 20.05 -1.74 14.09
C ALA A 254 19.10 -2.52 15.02
N GLY A 255 19.21 -3.84 15.04
CA GLY A 255 18.43 -4.68 15.94
C GLY A 255 18.44 -6.14 15.55
N PHE A 256 17.79 -6.94 16.38
CA PHE A 256 17.60 -8.37 16.14
C PHE A 256 16.18 -8.66 15.71
N VAL A 257 16.03 -9.39 14.60
CA VAL A 257 14.74 -9.83 14.06
C VAL A 257 14.45 -11.23 14.60
N SER A 258 13.48 -11.33 15.51
CA SER A 258 12.98 -12.60 16.02
C SER A 258 11.85 -13.12 15.12
N LEU A 259 11.92 -14.39 14.73
CA LEU A 259 11.00 -15.02 13.76
C LEU A 259 10.51 -16.39 14.24
N GLY A 260 9.29 -16.76 13.88
CA GLY A 260 8.72 -18.09 14.15
C GLY A 260 7.23 -18.17 13.84
N SER A 261 6.65 -19.36 13.93
CA SER A 261 5.20 -19.53 13.83
C SER A 261 4.48 -18.88 15.01
N VAL A 262 3.34 -18.25 14.74
CA VAL A 262 2.52 -17.57 15.76
C VAL A 262 1.83 -18.62 16.62
N ALA A 263 2.16 -18.65 17.91
CA ALA A 263 1.48 -19.49 18.90
C ALA A 263 0.22 -18.81 19.45
N GLU A 264 0.32 -17.50 19.67
CA GLU A 264 -0.73 -16.67 20.25
C GLU A 264 -0.78 -15.35 19.46
N ALA A 265 -1.97 -14.93 19.04
CA ALA A 265 -2.15 -13.68 18.30
C ALA A 265 -1.63 -12.50 19.15
N PRO A 266 -0.91 -11.52 18.57
CA PRO A 266 -0.57 -10.30 19.28
C PRO A 266 -1.84 -9.49 19.61
N PRO A 267 -1.80 -8.63 20.64
CA PRO A 267 -2.94 -7.78 20.96
C PRO A 267 -3.34 -6.91 19.75
N ALA A 268 -4.64 -6.64 19.63
CA ALA A 268 -5.16 -5.73 18.63
C ALA A 268 -4.53 -4.34 18.80
N ARG A 269 -4.31 -3.65 17.68
CA ARG A 269 -3.93 -2.24 17.68
C ARG A 269 -5.16 -1.41 17.35
N ASP A 270 -5.20 -0.20 17.91
CA ASP A 270 -6.12 0.84 17.46
C ASP A 270 -5.62 1.41 16.11
N HIS A 271 -6.55 1.81 15.24
CA HIS A 271 -6.30 2.23 13.86
C HIS A 271 -6.70 3.68 13.59
N ALA A 272 -7.03 4.46 14.62
CA ALA A 272 -7.34 5.88 14.42
C ALA A 272 -6.13 6.64 13.85
N LEU A 273 -6.30 7.27 12.67
CA LEU A 273 -5.28 8.13 12.06
C LEU A 273 -5.15 9.42 12.88
N PRO A 274 -4.02 9.67 13.55
CA PRO A 274 -3.84 10.92 14.29
C PRO A 274 -3.78 12.10 13.33
N GLY A 275 -4.40 13.23 13.69
CA GLY A 275 -4.39 14.45 12.87
C GLY A 275 -2.99 15.04 12.63
N GLU A 276 -1.99 14.62 13.40
CA GLU A 276 -0.58 15.02 13.23
C GLU A 276 0.12 14.27 12.09
N VAL A 277 -0.39 13.10 11.69
CA VAL A 277 0.24 12.24 10.66
C VAL A 277 -0.11 12.72 9.25
N TRP A 278 -1.27 13.36 9.07
CA TRP A 278 -1.71 13.87 7.78
C TRP A 278 -2.06 15.36 7.88
N SER A 279 -1.45 16.14 6.99
CA SER A 279 -1.82 17.53 6.78
C SER A 279 -1.83 17.84 5.28
N ALA A 280 -2.78 18.66 4.85
CA ALA A 280 -2.75 19.24 3.52
C ALA A 280 -1.95 20.55 3.58
N TRP A 281 -0.93 20.67 2.74
CA TRP A 281 -0.18 21.92 2.64
C TRP A 281 -1.10 23.04 2.14
N ALA A 282 -1.02 24.20 2.79
CA ALA A 282 -1.67 25.41 2.35
C ALA A 282 -0.60 26.46 2.00
N PRO A 283 -0.71 27.15 0.85
CA PRO A 283 0.20 28.23 0.54
C PRO A 283 0.07 29.34 1.59
N PRO A 284 1.16 30.07 1.91
CA PRO A 284 1.07 31.28 2.71
C PRO A 284 0.08 32.26 2.07
N ARG A 285 -0.80 32.88 2.87
CA ARG A 285 -1.67 33.96 2.36
C ARG A 285 -0.79 35.13 1.94
N GLU A 286 -0.95 35.62 0.71
CA GLU A 286 -0.38 36.89 0.29
C GLU A 286 -0.86 37.98 1.26
N GLN A 287 0.08 38.59 1.98
CA GLN A 287 -0.19 39.83 2.68
C GLN A 287 -0.40 40.89 1.61
N LEU A 288 -1.66 41.28 1.36
CA LEU A 288 -1.98 42.49 0.61
C LEU A 288 -1.27 43.66 1.31
N LEU A 289 -0.13 44.08 0.77
CA LEU A 289 0.48 45.35 1.13
C LEU A 289 -0.57 46.45 0.88
N PRO A 290 -0.90 47.30 1.86
CA PRO A 290 -1.86 48.38 1.63
C PRO A 290 -1.32 49.25 0.49
N HIS A 291 -2.12 49.38 -0.58
CA HIS A 291 -1.84 50.32 -1.66
C HIS A 291 -1.66 51.72 -1.06
N ALA A 292 -0.44 52.23 -1.08
CA ALA A 292 -0.16 53.64 -0.86
C ALA A 292 -0.75 54.42 -2.05
N GLY A 293 -1.99 54.88 -1.91
CA GLY A 293 -2.71 55.49 -3.02
C GLY A 293 -4.09 56.04 -2.68
N ASP A 294 -4.25 56.70 -1.54
CA ASP A 294 -5.25 57.77 -1.44
C ASP A 294 -4.87 58.78 -0.34
N ALA A 295 -3.91 59.64 -0.67
CA ALA A 295 -3.66 60.86 0.08
C ALA A 295 -3.64 62.03 -0.89
N GLY A 296 -4.72 62.82 -0.88
CA GLY A 296 -4.69 64.20 -1.33
C GLY A 296 -5.24 64.47 -2.73
N ARG A 297 -6.57 64.40 -2.90
CA ARG A 297 -7.29 65.38 -3.72
C ARG A 297 -8.02 66.36 -2.80
N SER A 298 -7.30 67.38 -2.36
CA SER A 298 -7.86 68.64 -1.87
C SER A 298 -7.79 69.67 -3.00
N SER A 299 -8.93 70.22 -3.38
CA SER A 299 -9.08 71.48 -4.13
C SER A 299 -10.55 71.88 -4.12
N PRO A 300 -10.89 73.17 -4.21
CA PRO A 300 -10.25 74.36 -3.66
C PRO A 300 -11.00 74.94 -2.44
#